data_AF-A0A840H3N1-F1
#
_entry.id   AF-A0A840H3N1-F1
#
_cell.length_a   1.000
_cell.length_b   1.000
_cell.length_c   1.000
_cell.angle_alpha   90.00
_cell.angle_beta   90.00
_cell.angle_gamma   90.00
#
_symmetry.space_group_name_H-M   'P 1'
#
loop_
_entity.id
_entity.type
_entity.pdbx_description
1 polymer ?
#
loop_
_entity_poly.entity_id
_entity_poly.type
_entity_poly.pdbx_seq_one_letter_code
_entity_poly.pdbx_strand_id
1 'polypeptide(L)'
;MSDRIDEARQVARTLLNDLETVTVRTEGVLMKAKRLARLMRDSDAQLWLEYETSGYPSEHFNPTDLGTCERYVRQSGRIDPTGKYWIASLPQIEAIGEGYKQRAEAMVGTVDKSVVVENYLVKRATEEFLANQTQQQIAARKLYNDNEALAVALRASIHSYATDVFLAIELGDAAQDIFEEARKRIDNFVRSHAPKAAEQLVAVNERMAEGSLESYSHALTTCRRLLLTVADALFPARSQPYTDKSGKPRVVGSENYKNRLMAFVEENAASEGSTVLIQSGLEHLAARLDAVNAKVSKGVHTDVTQEEARLAVIHTYLFLGEVARASKTSTVPLRS
;
A
#
# COMPACT_ATOMS: atom_id res chain seq x y z
N MET A 1 6.43 12.78 -8.29
CA MET A 1 5.84 11.75 -7.42
C MET A 1 6.65 10.45 -7.47
N SER A 2 7.08 9.98 -8.66
CA SER A 2 7.98 8.81 -8.83
C SER A 2 9.23 8.88 -7.94
N ASP A 3 9.99 9.97 -8.03
CA ASP A 3 11.30 10.11 -7.36
C ASP A 3 11.26 9.86 -5.84
N ARG A 4 10.18 10.29 -5.17
CA ARG A 4 10.00 10.08 -3.72
C ARG A 4 9.74 8.61 -3.36
N ILE A 5 8.89 7.92 -4.14
CA ILE A 5 8.57 6.51 -3.91
C ILE A 5 9.80 5.65 -4.24
N ASP A 6 10.56 6.03 -5.27
CA ASP A 6 11.83 5.39 -5.62
C ASP A 6 12.86 5.55 -4.50
N GLU A 7 12.99 6.75 -3.93
CA GLU A 7 13.82 6.99 -2.74
C GLU A 7 13.34 6.17 -1.53
N ALA A 8 12.03 6.12 -1.28
CA ALA A 8 11.45 5.33 -0.19
C ALA A 8 11.78 3.85 -0.32
N ARG A 9 11.68 3.30 -1.54
CA ARG A 9 12.04 1.91 -1.86
C ARG A 9 13.52 1.64 -1.55
N GLN A 10 14.41 2.54 -1.94
CA GLN A 10 15.85 2.40 -1.68
C GLN A 10 16.16 2.45 -0.17
N VAL A 11 15.51 3.37 0.55
CA VAL A 11 15.66 3.48 2.01
C VAL A 11 15.14 2.23 2.71
N ALA A 12 13.96 1.72 2.33
CA ALA A 12 13.38 0.50 2.89
C ALA A 12 14.29 -0.72 2.67
N ARG A 13 14.79 -0.94 1.44
CA ARG A 13 15.74 -2.02 1.12
C ARG A 13 17.00 -1.94 1.97
N THR A 14 17.57 -0.74 2.10
CA THR A 14 18.77 -0.53 2.90
C THR A 14 18.49 -0.80 4.39
N LEU A 15 17.37 -0.33 4.91
CA LEU A 15 16.97 -0.52 6.31
C LEU A 15 16.75 -2.01 6.64
N LEU A 16 16.08 -2.75 5.76
CA LEU A 16 15.88 -4.20 5.92
C LEU A 16 17.21 -4.94 5.95
N ASN A 17 18.11 -4.64 5.00
CA ASN A 17 19.46 -5.23 4.98
C ASN A 17 20.24 -4.94 6.28
N ASP A 18 20.20 -3.72 6.80
CA ASP A 18 20.88 -3.36 8.04
C ASP A 18 20.33 -4.12 9.25
N LEU A 19 19.01 -4.29 9.31
CA LEU A 19 18.31 -5.01 10.38
C LEU A 19 18.58 -6.51 10.34
N GLU A 20 18.66 -7.11 9.16
CA GLU A 20 18.89 -8.55 8.96
C GLU A 20 20.36 -8.94 9.14
N THR A 21 21.29 -8.05 8.77
CA THR A 21 22.73 -8.32 8.91
C THR A 21 23.31 -7.90 10.26
N VAL A 22 22.53 -7.19 11.10
CA VAL A 22 22.94 -6.64 12.40
C VAL A 22 24.26 -5.85 12.31
N THR A 23 24.48 -5.15 11.22
CA THR A 23 25.75 -4.44 10.94
C THR A 23 25.75 -3.01 11.48
N VAL A 24 24.58 -2.44 11.77
CA VAL A 24 24.42 -1.01 12.07
C VAL A 24 23.90 -0.80 13.50
N ARG A 25 24.44 0.25 14.14
CA ARG A 25 23.94 0.75 15.42
C ARG A 25 22.49 1.21 15.32
N THR A 26 21.78 1.12 16.43
CA THR A 26 20.34 1.31 16.52
C THR A 26 19.90 2.73 16.20
N GLU A 27 20.72 3.73 16.48
CA GLU A 27 20.43 5.11 16.09
C GLU A 27 20.41 5.26 14.56
N GLY A 28 21.29 4.55 13.85
CA GLY A 28 21.31 4.54 12.38
C GLY A 28 20.06 3.90 11.80
N VAL A 29 19.62 2.79 12.39
CA VAL A 29 18.37 2.09 12.05
C VAL A 29 17.16 3.01 12.28
N LEU A 30 17.05 3.63 13.45
CA LEU A 30 15.96 4.54 13.80
C LEU A 30 15.90 5.75 12.87
N MET A 31 17.04 6.36 12.55
CA MET A 31 17.10 7.50 11.63
C MET A 31 16.67 7.12 10.21
N LYS A 32 17.05 5.93 9.72
CA LYS A 32 16.60 5.41 8.42
C LYS A 32 15.10 5.11 8.44
N ALA A 33 14.57 4.51 9.51
CA ALA A 33 13.14 4.28 9.69
C ALA A 33 12.35 5.61 9.71
N LYS A 34 12.83 6.63 10.43
CA LYS A 34 12.20 7.97 10.45
C LYS A 34 12.26 8.65 9.08
N ARG A 35 13.33 8.44 8.31
CA ARG A 35 13.39 8.91 6.91
C ARG A 35 12.34 8.20 6.06
N LEU A 36 12.20 6.87 6.19
CA LEU A 36 11.18 6.11 5.47
C LEU A 36 9.76 6.61 5.79
N ALA A 37 9.44 6.79 7.07
CA ALA A 37 8.15 7.31 7.50
C ALA A 37 7.84 8.70 6.93
N ARG A 38 8.83 9.60 6.87
CA ARG A 38 8.71 10.92 6.24
C ARG A 38 8.45 10.84 4.73
N LEU A 39 9.17 9.96 4.02
CA LEU A 39 8.97 9.76 2.58
C LEU A 39 7.57 9.21 2.28
N MET A 40 7.06 8.34 3.14
CA MET A 40 5.69 7.79 3.05
C MET A 40 4.61 8.74 3.58
N ARG A 41 4.99 9.87 4.21
CA ARG A 41 4.08 10.80 4.90
C ARG A 41 3.23 10.13 5.97
N ASP A 42 3.81 9.13 6.63
CA ASP A 42 3.20 8.40 7.71
C ASP A 42 3.44 9.15 9.03
N SER A 43 2.44 9.89 9.51
CA SER A 43 2.52 10.67 10.75
C SER A 43 2.58 9.77 11.98
N ASP A 44 1.85 8.67 11.95
CA ASP A 44 1.75 7.70 13.02
C ASP A 44 3.12 7.04 13.27
N ALA A 45 3.78 6.59 12.19
CA ALA A 45 5.11 6.01 12.28
C ALA A 45 6.17 7.04 12.67
N GLN A 46 6.04 8.30 12.24
CA GLN A 46 6.94 9.36 12.68
C GLN A 46 6.86 9.58 14.19
N LEU A 47 5.65 9.62 14.76
CA LEU A 47 5.44 9.77 16.19
C LEU A 47 5.95 8.55 16.98
N TRP A 48 5.60 7.35 16.52
CA TRP A 48 6.08 6.11 17.14
C TRP A 48 7.62 6.04 17.15
N LEU A 49 8.27 6.29 16.03
CA LEU A 49 9.73 6.25 15.93
C LEU A 49 10.41 7.41 16.67
N GLU A 50 9.73 8.53 16.88
CA GLU A 50 10.17 9.57 17.80
C GLU A 50 10.26 9.00 19.22
N TYR A 51 9.19 8.36 19.72
CA TYR A 51 9.21 7.72 21.04
C TYR A 51 10.25 6.61 21.17
N GLU A 52 10.49 5.84 20.11
CA GLU A 52 11.58 4.85 20.11
C GLU A 52 12.97 5.49 20.20
N THR A 53 13.12 6.73 19.72
CA THR A 53 14.39 7.47 19.73
C THR A 53 14.60 8.24 21.03
N SER A 54 13.59 8.98 21.50
CA SER A 54 13.70 9.92 22.63
C SER A 54 13.15 9.37 23.94
N GLY A 55 12.34 8.31 23.88
CA GLY A 55 11.59 7.77 25.00
C GLY A 55 10.11 8.14 24.94
N TYR A 56 9.31 7.36 25.65
CA TYR A 56 7.85 7.53 25.73
C TYR A 56 7.50 8.55 26.83
N PRO A 57 6.30 9.16 26.80
CA PRO A 57 5.84 10.05 27.87
C PRO A 57 5.86 9.37 29.25
N SER A 58 6.24 10.10 30.30
CA SER A 58 6.34 9.54 31.66
C SER A 58 5.03 9.57 32.45
N GLU A 59 4.13 10.49 32.11
CA GLU A 59 2.87 10.70 32.84
C GLU A 59 1.75 9.83 32.28
N HIS A 60 1.43 10.03 31.01
CA HIS A 60 0.36 9.31 30.33
C HIS A 60 0.74 9.02 28.88
N PHE A 61 0.61 7.75 28.50
CA PHE A 61 0.77 7.29 27.13
C PHE A 61 -0.45 6.45 26.77
N ASN A 62 -1.16 6.87 25.73
CA ASN A 62 -2.27 6.12 25.18
C ASN A 62 -1.83 5.48 23.86
N PRO A 63 -1.80 4.13 23.75
CA PRO A 63 -1.36 3.45 22.54
C PRO A 63 -2.17 3.80 21.29
N THR A 64 -3.44 4.18 21.46
CA THR A 64 -4.32 4.57 20.35
C THR A 64 -3.90 5.88 19.68
N ASP A 65 -3.10 6.71 20.36
CA ASP A 65 -2.54 7.94 19.78
C ASP A 65 -1.53 7.64 18.65
N LEU A 66 -1.03 6.39 18.57
CA LEU A 66 -0.15 5.93 17.51
C LEU A 66 -0.91 5.39 16.28
N GLY A 67 -2.23 5.41 16.28
CA GLY A 67 -3.06 5.00 15.14
C GLY A 67 -2.66 3.63 14.57
N THR A 68 -2.25 3.63 13.31
CA THR A 68 -1.85 2.40 12.59
C THR A 68 -0.60 1.71 13.13
N CYS A 69 0.23 2.44 13.90
CA CYS A 69 1.48 1.93 14.47
C CYS A 69 1.31 1.30 15.85
N GLU A 70 0.11 1.35 16.46
CA GLU A 70 -0.20 0.68 17.72
C GLU A 70 0.17 -0.82 17.67
N ARG A 71 -0.04 -1.46 16.52
CA ARG A 71 0.28 -2.88 16.30
C ARG A 71 1.75 -3.21 16.55
N TYR A 72 2.67 -2.34 16.14
CA TYR A 72 4.11 -2.58 16.26
C TYR A 72 4.57 -2.49 17.72
N VAL A 73 3.99 -1.57 18.47
CA VAL A 73 4.26 -1.38 19.91
C VAL A 73 3.73 -2.56 20.73
N ARG A 74 2.56 -3.09 20.37
CA ARG A 74 2.01 -4.29 21.02
C ARG A 74 2.82 -5.54 20.67
N GLN A 75 3.20 -5.71 19.41
CA GLN A 75 3.98 -6.85 18.93
C GLN A 75 5.38 -6.91 19.57
N SER A 76 6.03 -5.76 19.77
CA SER A 76 7.36 -5.72 20.38
C SER A 76 7.37 -5.96 21.89
N GLY A 77 6.21 -6.11 22.53
CA GLY A 77 6.11 -6.19 23.98
C GLY A 77 6.45 -4.88 24.68
N ARG A 78 6.34 -3.72 23.99
CA ARG A 78 6.57 -2.39 24.60
C ARG A 78 5.46 -2.00 25.57
N ILE A 79 4.34 -2.72 25.53
CA ILE A 79 3.24 -2.64 26.48
C ILE A 79 2.96 -4.05 26.96
N ASP A 80 3.02 -4.26 28.27
CA ASP A 80 2.64 -5.51 28.92
C ASP A 80 1.14 -5.77 28.79
N PRO A 81 0.69 -7.04 28.94
CA PRO A 81 -0.74 -7.37 28.98
C PRO A 81 -1.53 -6.62 30.06
N THR A 82 -0.85 -6.10 31.08
CA THR A 82 -1.43 -5.31 32.18
C THR A 82 -1.57 -3.82 31.85
N GLY A 83 -1.07 -3.37 30.70
CA GLY A 83 -1.09 -1.97 30.27
C GLY A 83 0.11 -1.13 30.73
N LYS A 84 1.06 -1.72 31.46
CA LYS A 84 2.33 -1.06 31.80
C LYS A 84 3.24 -1.01 30.56
N TYR A 85 3.93 0.11 30.35
CA TYR A 85 4.84 0.28 29.23
C TYR A 85 6.24 0.71 29.68
N TRP A 86 7.23 0.51 28.81
CA TRP A 86 8.61 0.94 29.05
C TRP A 86 8.84 2.35 28.50
N ILE A 87 9.22 3.26 29.39
CA ILE A 87 9.43 4.69 29.10
C ILE A 87 10.75 4.91 28.36
N ALA A 88 11.79 4.15 28.72
CA ALA A 88 13.11 4.27 28.14
C ALA A 88 13.07 4.09 26.61
N SER A 89 13.80 4.91 25.87
CA SER A 89 14.02 4.76 24.43
C SER A 89 14.73 3.45 24.11
N LEU A 90 14.65 2.99 22.85
CA LEU A 90 15.34 1.77 22.43
C LEU A 90 16.87 1.87 22.66
N PRO A 91 17.57 2.97 22.31
CA PRO A 91 18.99 3.10 22.63
C PRO A 91 19.29 3.06 24.14
N GLN A 92 18.39 3.61 24.97
CA GLN A 92 18.55 3.53 26.43
C GLN A 92 18.36 2.10 26.95
N ILE A 93 17.40 1.34 26.42
CA ILE A 93 17.20 -0.07 26.78
C ILE A 93 18.44 -0.89 26.45
N GLU A 94 19.01 -0.73 25.26
CA GLU A 94 20.26 -1.39 24.86
C GLU A 94 21.43 -0.99 25.76
N ALA A 95 21.58 0.30 26.08
CA ALA A 95 22.62 0.79 26.98
C ALA A 95 22.49 0.23 28.40
N ILE A 96 21.25 0.11 28.92
CA ILE A 96 20.97 -0.50 30.22
C ILE A 96 21.34 -2.00 30.19
N GLY A 97 20.96 -2.71 29.14
CA GLY A 97 21.33 -4.11 28.93
C GLY A 97 22.84 -4.31 28.96
N GLU A 98 23.58 -3.55 28.15
CA GLU A 98 25.05 -3.61 28.08
C GLU A 98 25.69 -3.28 29.44
N GLY A 99 25.14 -2.33 30.20
CA GLY A 99 25.59 -2.04 31.57
C GLY A 99 25.44 -3.24 32.52
N TYR A 100 24.32 -3.97 32.44
CA TYR A 100 24.12 -5.18 33.23
C TYR A 100 25.02 -6.35 32.80
N LYS A 101 25.30 -6.46 31.50
CA LYS A 101 26.26 -7.44 30.96
C LYS A 101 27.65 -7.21 31.53
N GLN A 102 28.17 -5.98 31.46
CA GLN A 102 29.48 -5.63 32.02
C GLN A 102 29.55 -5.88 33.52
N ARG A 103 28.47 -5.59 34.26
CA ARG A 103 28.37 -5.91 35.70
C ARG A 103 28.42 -7.41 35.97
N ALA A 104 27.73 -8.21 35.15
CA ALA A 104 27.72 -9.67 35.30
C ALA A 104 29.09 -10.31 34.97
N GLU A 105 29.83 -9.74 34.02
CA GLU A 105 31.18 -10.18 33.62
C GLU A 105 32.25 -9.76 34.63
N ALA A 106 32.21 -8.52 35.14
CA ALA A 106 33.16 -8.02 36.13
C ALA A 106 33.16 -8.85 37.44
N MET A 107 32.03 -9.45 37.80
CA MET A 107 31.90 -10.32 38.98
C MET A 107 32.55 -11.69 38.82
N VAL A 108 32.89 -12.13 37.60
CA VAL A 108 33.59 -13.42 37.36
C VAL A 108 35.09 -13.31 37.68
N GLY A 109 35.69 -12.14 37.50
CA GLY A 109 37.15 -11.93 37.63
C GLY A 109 37.71 -11.94 39.06
N THR A 110 36.87 -12.03 40.11
CA THR A 110 37.30 -11.91 41.51
C THR A 110 37.53 -13.23 42.24
N VAL A 111 37.23 -14.38 41.63
CA VAL A 111 37.25 -15.70 42.29
C VAL A 111 38.65 -16.35 42.30
N ASP A 112 39.63 -15.79 41.59
CA ASP A 112 40.95 -16.40 41.40
C ASP A 112 41.96 -16.19 42.55
N LYS A 113 41.49 -15.64 43.69
CA LYS A 113 42.32 -15.53 44.90
C LYS A 113 41.95 -16.65 45.86
N SER A 114 42.87 -17.58 46.05
CA SER A 114 42.80 -18.66 47.04
C SER A 114 42.44 -18.08 48.41
N VAL A 115 41.20 -18.29 48.86
CA VAL A 115 40.77 -17.81 50.18
C VAL A 115 41.37 -18.73 51.24
N VAL A 116 42.34 -18.21 52.00
CA VAL A 116 42.86 -18.90 53.19
C VAL A 116 41.80 -18.79 54.28
N VAL A 117 41.13 -19.90 54.59
CA VAL A 117 40.08 -19.95 55.62
C VAL A 117 40.73 -20.19 56.98
N GLU A 118 40.95 -19.12 57.75
CA GLU A 118 41.66 -19.18 59.04
C GLU A 118 40.79 -19.63 60.22
N ASN A 119 39.46 -19.38 60.20
CA ASN A 119 38.54 -19.73 61.30
C ASN A 119 37.08 -19.88 60.79
N TYR A 120 36.20 -20.54 61.56
CA TYR A 120 34.77 -20.73 61.27
C TYR A 120 33.99 -19.42 61.02
N LEU A 121 34.38 -18.33 61.69
CA LEU A 121 33.83 -16.99 61.45
C LEU A 121 34.20 -16.48 60.04
N VAL A 122 35.46 -16.65 59.64
CA VAL A 122 35.95 -16.30 58.29
C VAL A 122 35.28 -17.17 57.25
N LYS A 123 35.07 -18.47 57.54
CA LYS A 123 34.34 -19.39 56.66
C LYS A 123 32.90 -18.93 56.41
N ARG A 124 32.13 -18.62 57.46
CA ARG A 124 30.75 -18.13 57.33
C ARG A 124 30.67 -16.80 56.59
N ALA A 125 31.54 -15.85 56.93
CA ALA A 125 31.60 -14.56 56.24
C ALA A 125 31.95 -14.71 54.76
N THR A 126 32.85 -15.66 54.42
CA THR A 126 33.22 -16.00 53.05
C THR A 126 32.04 -16.64 52.31
N GLU A 127 31.36 -17.61 52.91
CA GLU A 127 30.18 -18.27 52.33
C GLU A 127 29.02 -17.27 52.06
N GLU A 128 28.74 -16.37 53.02
CA GLU A 128 27.74 -15.31 52.85
C GLU A 128 28.13 -14.31 51.75
N PHE A 129 29.42 -13.94 51.67
CA PHE A 129 29.93 -13.07 50.61
C PHE A 129 29.78 -13.71 49.23
N LEU A 130 30.19 -14.98 49.07
CA LEU A 130 30.03 -15.71 47.80
C LEU A 130 28.55 -15.90 47.42
N ALA A 131 27.68 -16.19 48.39
CA ALA A 131 26.24 -16.32 48.15
C ALA A 131 25.62 -15.01 47.66
N ASN A 132 25.95 -13.89 48.33
CA ASN A 132 25.50 -12.56 47.92
C ASN A 132 26.04 -12.17 46.55
N GLN A 133 27.32 -12.46 46.27
CA GLN A 133 27.92 -12.22 44.96
C GLN A 133 27.23 -13.02 43.85
N THR A 134 26.97 -14.31 44.09
CA THR A 134 26.27 -15.19 43.14
C THR A 134 24.85 -14.70 42.87
N GLN A 135 24.11 -14.30 43.92
CA GLN A 135 22.77 -13.73 43.77
C GLN A 135 22.78 -12.42 42.97
N GLN A 136 23.73 -11.53 43.23
CA GLN A 136 23.88 -10.29 42.45
C GLN A 136 24.23 -10.57 40.98
N GLN A 137 25.04 -11.60 40.71
CA GLN A 137 25.36 -12.01 39.35
C GLN A 137 24.14 -12.58 38.62
N ILE A 138 23.37 -13.46 39.27
CA ILE A 138 22.13 -14.01 38.69
C ILE A 138 21.15 -12.88 38.39
N ALA A 139 20.99 -11.93 39.32
CA ALA A 139 20.11 -10.77 39.12
C ALA A 139 20.57 -9.89 37.95
N ALA A 140 21.87 -9.59 37.84
CA ALA A 140 22.41 -8.80 36.74
C ALA A 140 22.21 -9.51 35.38
N ARG A 141 22.48 -10.83 35.31
CA ARG A 141 22.24 -11.63 34.09
C ARG A 141 20.77 -11.65 33.69
N LYS A 142 19.86 -11.78 34.65
CA LYS A 142 18.43 -11.74 34.39
C LYS A 142 18.04 -10.39 33.77
N LEU A 143 18.46 -9.28 34.39
CA LEU A 143 18.15 -7.94 33.89
C LEU A 143 18.75 -7.67 32.51
N TYR A 144 19.96 -8.16 32.24
CA TYR A 144 20.55 -8.11 30.90
C TYR A 144 19.66 -8.86 29.88
N ASN A 145 19.31 -10.11 30.15
CA ASN A 145 18.49 -10.92 29.24
C ASN A 145 17.12 -10.28 28.98
N ASP A 146 16.48 -9.73 30.01
CA ASP A 146 15.17 -9.08 29.89
C ASP A 146 15.24 -7.82 29.00
N ASN A 147 16.30 -6.99 29.14
CA ASN A 147 16.50 -5.81 28.30
C ASN A 147 16.89 -6.18 26.87
N GLU A 148 17.76 -7.17 26.70
CA GLU A 148 18.19 -7.66 25.38
C GLU A 148 17.00 -8.25 24.60
N ALA A 149 16.16 -9.06 25.26
CA ALA A 149 14.96 -9.62 24.65
C ALA A 149 14.00 -8.51 24.18
N LEU A 150 13.81 -7.47 24.99
CA LEU A 150 12.98 -6.31 24.62
C LEU A 150 13.60 -5.53 23.46
N ALA A 151 14.91 -5.27 23.47
CA ALA A 151 15.61 -4.59 22.39
C ALA A 151 15.49 -5.34 21.05
N VAL A 152 15.69 -6.67 21.06
CA VAL A 152 15.51 -7.52 19.88
C VAL A 152 14.06 -7.47 19.37
N ALA A 153 13.07 -7.54 20.25
CA ALA A 153 11.66 -7.46 19.89
C ALA A 153 11.29 -6.09 19.27
N LEU A 154 11.89 -5.00 19.76
CA LEU A 154 11.71 -3.65 19.22
C LEU A 154 12.38 -3.49 17.85
N ARG A 155 13.58 -4.05 17.65
CA ARG A 155 14.21 -4.09 16.32
C ARG A 155 13.37 -4.89 15.33
N ALA A 156 12.76 -5.99 15.78
CA ALA A 156 11.85 -6.79 14.97
C ALA A 156 10.57 -6.04 14.59
N SER A 157 10.05 -5.14 15.43
CA SER A 157 8.90 -4.32 15.08
C SER A 157 9.25 -3.21 14.07
N ILE A 158 10.44 -2.62 14.16
CA ILE A 158 10.97 -1.71 13.12
C ILE A 158 11.16 -2.46 11.78
N HIS A 159 11.64 -3.71 11.83
CA HIS A 159 11.73 -4.57 10.64
C HIS A 159 10.35 -4.86 10.05
N SER A 160 9.37 -5.19 10.89
CA SER A 160 7.98 -5.42 10.47
C SER A 160 7.39 -4.18 9.78
N TYR A 161 7.63 -2.99 10.34
CA TYR A 161 7.25 -1.72 9.72
C TYR A 161 7.89 -1.51 8.34
N ALA A 162 9.22 -1.67 8.27
CA ALA A 162 9.96 -1.51 7.02
C ALA A 162 9.47 -2.51 5.95
N THR A 163 9.16 -3.74 6.35
CA THR A 163 8.62 -4.80 5.49
C THR A 163 7.23 -4.43 4.96
N ASP A 164 6.33 -3.99 5.83
CA ASP A 164 4.98 -3.60 5.44
C ASP A 164 4.99 -2.43 4.45
N VAL A 165 5.82 -1.41 4.72
CA VAL A 165 5.99 -0.28 3.80
C VAL A 165 6.57 -0.73 2.46
N PHE A 166 7.58 -1.60 2.50
CA PHE A 166 8.21 -2.13 1.29
C PHE A 166 7.20 -2.91 0.42
N LEU A 167 6.42 -3.80 1.03
CA LEU A 167 5.36 -4.55 0.33
C LEU A 167 4.27 -3.63 -0.21
N ALA A 168 3.89 -2.59 0.53
CA ALA A 168 2.91 -1.61 0.06
C ALA A 168 3.40 -0.84 -1.18
N ILE A 169 4.69 -0.50 -1.24
CA ILE A 169 5.30 0.12 -2.43
C ILE A 169 5.27 -0.84 -3.62
N GLU A 170 5.76 -2.07 -3.44
CA GLU A 170 5.82 -3.07 -4.51
C GLU A 170 4.41 -3.45 -5.03
N LEU A 171 3.41 -3.50 -4.15
CA LEU A 171 2.01 -3.69 -4.55
C LEU A 171 1.49 -2.52 -5.38
N GLY A 172 1.85 -1.29 -5.00
CA GLY A 172 1.52 -0.08 -5.74
C GLY A 172 2.09 -0.08 -7.15
N ASP A 173 3.35 -0.51 -7.30
CA ASP A 173 4.03 -0.63 -8.60
C ASP A 173 3.32 -1.67 -9.49
N ALA A 174 3.04 -2.86 -8.95
CA ALA A 174 2.34 -3.92 -9.70
C ALA A 174 0.96 -3.47 -10.18
N ALA A 175 0.19 -2.77 -9.35
CA ALA A 175 -1.11 -2.23 -9.74
C ALA A 175 -0.99 -1.13 -10.82
N GLN A 176 0.00 -0.25 -10.70
CA GLN A 176 0.27 0.79 -11.68
C GLN A 176 0.67 0.19 -13.03
N ASP A 177 1.54 -0.82 -13.04
CA ASP A 177 2.01 -1.49 -14.25
C ASP A 177 0.86 -2.17 -15.02
N ILE A 178 -0.04 -2.87 -14.31
CA ILE A 178 -1.23 -3.48 -14.91
C ILE A 178 -2.10 -2.41 -15.60
N PHE A 179 -2.32 -1.28 -14.94
CA PHE A 179 -3.13 -0.20 -15.50
C PHE A 179 -2.42 0.50 -16.68
N GLU A 180 -1.12 0.72 -16.58
CA GLU A 180 -0.31 1.36 -17.63
C GLU A 180 -0.25 0.48 -18.89
N GLU A 181 -0.14 -0.84 -18.75
CA GLU A 181 -0.22 -1.78 -19.87
C GLU A 181 -1.61 -1.77 -20.53
N ALA A 182 -2.68 -1.84 -19.71
CA ALA A 182 -4.05 -1.75 -20.21
C ALA A 182 -4.29 -0.42 -20.95
N ARG A 183 -3.82 0.70 -20.38
CA ARG A 183 -3.89 2.02 -20.97
C ARG A 183 -3.16 2.08 -22.32
N LYS A 184 -1.92 1.61 -22.40
CA LYS A 184 -1.15 1.59 -23.67
C LYS A 184 -1.90 0.85 -24.76
N ARG A 185 -2.55 -0.27 -24.43
CA ARG A 185 -3.37 -1.04 -25.37
C ARG A 185 -4.60 -0.24 -25.84
N ILE A 186 -5.29 0.42 -24.91
CA ILE A 186 -6.44 1.30 -25.21
C ILE A 186 -6.00 2.47 -26.11
N ASP A 187 -4.92 3.15 -25.76
CA ASP A 187 -4.41 4.30 -26.50
C ASP A 187 -4.04 3.91 -27.95
N ASN A 188 -3.40 2.75 -28.14
CA ASN A 188 -3.10 2.21 -29.47
C ASN A 188 -4.37 1.87 -30.26
N PHE A 189 -5.36 1.26 -29.61
CA PHE A 189 -6.64 0.92 -30.21
C PHE A 189 -7.41 2.17 -30.66
N VAL A 190 -7.53 3.15 -29.76
CA VAL A 190 -8.21 4.42 -30.00
C VAL A 190 -7.53 5.19 -31.13
N ARG A 191 -6.19 5.28 -31.12
CA ARG A 191 -5.43 5.92 -32.20
C ARG A 191 -5.69 5.28 -33.57
N SER A 192 -5.85 3.95 -33.61
CA SER A 192 -5.98 3.21 -34.87
C SER A 192 -7.42 3.21 -35.40
N HIS A 193 -8.43 3.19 -34.52
CA HIS A 193 -9.83 3.00 -34.92
C HIS A 193 -10.68 4.26 -34.73
N ALA A 194 -10.43 5.06 -33.68
CA ALA A 194 -11.26 6.21 -33.32
C ALA A 194 -10.41 7.41 -32.86
N PRO A 195 -9.65 8.09 -33.74
CA PRO A 195 -8.76 9.19 -33.32
C PRO A 195 -9.47 10.31 -32.54
N LYS A 196 -10.73 10.62 -32.90
CA LYS A 196 -11.55 11.61 -32.19
C LYS A 196 -11.84 11.25 -30.72
N ALA A 197 -11.80 9.97 -30.38
CA ALA A 197 -11.97 9.52 -29.01
C ALA A 197 -10.73 9.83 -28.14
N ALA A 198 -9.54 10.03 -28.72
CA ALA A 198 -8.34 10.39 -27.96
C ALA A 198 -8.48 11.78 -27.30
N GLU A 199 -8.99 12.77 -28.04
CA GLU A 199 -9.25 14.11 -27.50
C GLU A 199 -10.25 14.07 -26.34
N GLN A 200 -11.25 13.19 -26.42
CA GLN A 200 -12.25 13.02 -25.39
C GLN A 200 -11.68 12.36 -24.12
N LEU A 201 -10.74 11.42 -24.26
CA LEU A 201 -10.02 10.84 -23.12
C LEU A 201 -9.18 11.90 -22.38
N VAL A 202 -8.52 12.80 -23.12
CA VAL A 202 -7.78 13.93 -22.52
C VAL A 202 -8.74 14.85 -21.77
N ALA A 203 -9.84 15.25 -22.40
CA ALA A 203 -10.84 16.13 -21.80
C ALA A 203 -11.49 15.53 -20.53
N VAL A 204 -11.67 14.20 -20.47
CA VAL A 204 -12.14 13.51 -19.25
C VAL A 204 -11.14 13.71 -18.11
N ASN A 205 -9.84 13.52 -18.36
CA ASN A 205 -8.81 13.66 -17.33
C ASN A 205 -8.66 15.10 -16.84
N GLU A 206 -8.71 16.09 -17.74
CA GLU A 206 -8.67 17.51 -17.37
C GLU A 206 -9.80 17.88 -16.40
N ARG A 207 -11.03 17.45 -16.70
CA ARG A 207 -12.21 17.71 -15.86
C ARG A 207 -12.17 16.99 -14.52
N MET A 208 -11.58 15.80 -14.48
CA MET A 208 -11.34 15.09 -13.23
C MET A 208 -10.30 15.81 -12.35
N ALA A 209 -9.35 16.51 -12.95
CA ALA A 209 -8.32 17.28 -12.24
C ALA A 209 -8.84 18.63 -11.70
N GLU A 210 -9.83 19.25 -12.35
CA GLU A 210 -10.47 20.51 -11.89
C GLU A 210 -11.11 20.39 -10.49
N GLY A 211 -11.60 19.21 -10.13
CA GLY A 211 -11.99 18.93 -8.75
C GLY A 211 -13.37 19.42 -8.30
N SER A 212 -14.22 19.93 -9.20
CA SER A 212 -15.56 20.45 -8.88
C SER A 212 -16.67 19.43 -9.17
N LEU A 213 -17.81 19.52 -8.46
CA LEU A 213 -18.98 18.64 -8.70
C LEU A 213 -19.48 18.73 -10.15
N GLU A 214 -19.43 19.94 -10.72
CA GLU A 214 -19.82 20.19 -12.10
C GLU A 214 -18.82 19.55 -13.08
N SER A 215 -17.51 19.71 -12.85
CA SER A 215 -16.48 19.12 -13.72
C SER A 215 -16.55 17.59 -13.72
N TYR A 216 -16.86 16.97 -12.57
CA TYR A 216 -17.12 15.51 -12.49
C TYR A 216 -18.32 15.08 -13.34
N SER A 217 -19.43 15.80 -13.25
CA SER A 217 -20.62 15.51 -14.06
C SER A 217 -20.33 15.64 -15.56
N HIS A 218 -19.58 16.68 -15.97
CA HIS A 218 -19.14 16.87 -17.35
C HIS A 218 -18.14 15.80 -17.81
N ALA A 219 -17.29 15.27 -16.92
CA ALA A 219 -16.42 14.15 -17.23
C ALA A 219 -17.23 12.91 -17.59
N LEU A 220 -18.27 12.57 -16.81
CA LEU A 220 -19.13 11.41 -17.07
C LEU A 220 -19.96 11.56 -18.34
N THR A 221 -20.50 12.76 -18.62
CA THR A 221 -21.13 13.04 -19.91
C THR A 221 -20.17 12.84 -21.08
N THR A 222 -18.88 13.15 -20.87
CA THR A 222 -17.85 12.92 -21.90
C THR A 222 -17.50 11.45 -22.06
N CYS A 223 -17.46 10.66 -20.98
CA CYS A 223 -17.36 9.21 -21.05
C CYS A 223 -18.48 8.60 -21.90
N ARG A 224 -19.73 9.08 -21.76
CA ARG A 224 -20.84 8.63 -22.62
C ARG A 224 -20.59 8.98 -24.09
N ARG A 225 -20.20 10.23 -24.36
CA ARG A 225 -19.89 10.70 -25.72
C ARG A 225 -18.72 9.94 -26.35
N LEU A 226 -17.74 9.56 -25.53
CA LEU A 226 -16.62 8.72 -25.90
C LEU A 226 -17.07 7.34 -26.36
N LEU A 227 -17.93 6.66 -25.60
CA LEU A 227 -18.52 5.37 -26.02
C LEU A 227 -19.28 5.49 -27.34
N LEU A 228 -20.02 6.58 -27.54
CA LEU A 228 -20.73 6.84 -28.79
C LEU A 228 -19.76 7.07 -29.97
N THR A 229 -18.68 7.83 -29.76
CA THR A 229 -17.65 8.09 -30.77
C THR A 229 -16.92 6.81 -31.17
N VAL A 230 -16.62 5.94 -30.20
CA VAL A 230 -16.05 4.62 -30.45
C VAL A 230 -17.05 3.72 -31.18
N ALA A 231 -18.33 3.73 -30.80
CA ALA A 231 -19.37 2.98 -31.48
C ALA A 231 -19.52 3.42 -32.95
N ASP A 232 -19.49 4.72 -33.24
CA ASP A 232 -19.56 5.26 -34.60
C ASP A 232 -18.41 4.79 -35.48
N ALA A 233 -17.21 4.67 -34.90
CA ALA A 233 -16.02 4.22 -35.63
C ALA A 233 -16.01 2.71 -35.88
N LEU A 234 -16.44 1.91 -34.89
CA LEU A 234 -16.39 0.45 -34.96
C LEU A 234 -17.59 -0.16 -35.67
N PHE A 235 -18.78 0.40 -35.46
CA PHE A 235 -20.03 -0.07 -36.03
C PHE A 235 -20.92 1.14 -36.37
N PRO A 236 -20.76 1.72 -37.57
CA PRO A 236 -21.50 2.90 -37.99
C PRO A 236 -23.01 2.70 -37.90
N ALA A 237 -23.73 3.77 -37.55
CA ALA A 237 -25.18 3.72 -37.46
C ALA A 237 -25.83 3.40 -38.81
N ARG A 238 -26.84 2.53 -38.80
CA ARG A 238 -27.58 2.13 -40.00
C ARG A 238 -29.07 1.99 -39.71
N SER A 239 -29.89 2.15 -40.76
CA SER A 239 -31.36 2.04 -40.66
C SER A 239 -31.84 0.60 -40.51
N GLN A 240 -31.12 -0.36 -41.11
CA GLN A 240 -31.47 -1.77 -41.04
C GLN A 240 -31.05 -2.39 -39.69
N PRO A 241 -31.92 -3.16 -39.01
CA PRO A 241 -31.56 -3.85 -37.78
C PRO A 241 -30.34 -4.77 -37.94
N TYR A 242 -29.61 -4.97 -36.85
CA TYR A 242 -28.60 -6.01 -36.72
C TYR A 242 -29.22 -7.26 -36.12
N THR A 243 -29.04 -8.41 -36.75
CA THR A 243 -29.49 -9.69 -36.18
C THR A 243 -28.38 -10.23 -35.30
N ASP A 244 -28.63 -10.32 -33.99
CA ASP A 244 -27.67 -10.89 -33.04
C ASP A 244 -27.48 -12.41 -33.27
N LYS A 245 -26.45 -13.00 -32.64
CA LYS A 245 -26.17 -14.44 -32.75
C LYS A 245 -27.33 -15.34 -32.29
N SER A 246 -28.24 -14.82 -31.47
CA SER A 246 -29.45 -15.51 -31.04
C SER A 246 -30.64 -15.36 -32.01
N GLY A 247 -30.44 -14.67 -33.14
CA GLY A 247 -31.47 -14.46 -34.17
C GLY A 247 -32.42 -13.30 -33.89
N LYS A 248 -32.17 -12.47 -32.86
CA LYS A 248 -33.04 -11.36 -32.49
C LYS A 248 -32.61 -10.06 -33.17
N PRO A 249 -33.54 -9.30 -33.77
CA PRO A 249 -33.22 -8.02 -34.38
C PRO A 249 -32.95 -6.94 -33.31
N ARG A 250 -31.87 -6.19 -33.49
CA ARG A 250 -31.42 -5.08 -32.65
C ARG A 250 -31.36 -3.79 -33.47
N VAL A 251 -31.93 -2.71 -32.93
CA VAL A 251 -31.86 -1.40 -33.57
C VAL A 251 -30.46 -0.80 -33.37
N VAL A 252 -29.81 -0.42 -34.47
CA VAL A 252 -28.42 0.09 -34.50
C VAL A 252 -28.34 1.48 -35.13
N GLY A 253 -29.27 2.35 -34.74
CA GLY A 253 -29.27 3.77 -35.10
C GLY A 253 -28.26 4.61 -34.31
N SER A 254 -28.19 5.92 -34.60
CA SER A 254 -27.23 6.86 -33.99
C SER A 254 -27.25 6.85 -32.46
N GLU A 255 -28.43 6.89 -31.85
CA GLU A 255 -28.59 6.89 -30.39
C GLU A 255 -28.34 5.51 -29.73
N ASN A 256 -28.32 4.43 -30.51
CA ASN A 256 -28.25 3.06 -30.00
C ASN A 256 -26.79 2.58 -29.86
N TYR A 257 -25.91 3.42 -29.30
CA TYR A 257 -24.48 3.12 -29.17
C TYR A 257 -24.21 1.80 -28.44
N LYS A 258 -25.01 1.44 -27.43
CA LYS A 258 -24.88 0.17 -26.69
C LYS A 258 -25.03 -1.04 -27.62
N ASN A 259 -26.08 -1.05 -28.43
CA ASN A 259 -26.34 -2.14 -29.39
C ASN A 259 -25.25 -2.20 -30.46
N ARG A 260 -24.70 -1.05 -30.86
CA ARG A 260 -23.62 -0.97 -31.88
C ARG A 260 -22.30 -1.51 -31.35
N LEU A 261 -21.93 -1.15 -30.12
CA LEU A 261 -20.76 -1.73 -29.45
C LEU A 261 -20.94 -3.24 -29.25
N MET A 262 -22.15 -3.68 -28.88
CA MET A 262 -22.44 -5.09 -28.69
C MET A 262 -22.35 -5.88 -30.01
N ALA A 263 -22.90 -5.35 -31.10
CA ALA A 263 -22.77 -5.95 -32.43
C ALA A 263 -21.30 -6.12 -32.84
N PHE A 264 -20.47 -5.10 -32.64
CA PHE A 264 -19.04 -5.19 -32.90
C PHE A 264 -18.35 -6.30 -32.09
N VAL A 265 -18.64 -6.36 -30.77
CA VAL A 265 -18.07 -7.38 -29.89
C VAL A 265 -18.55 -8.78 -30.30
N GLU A 266 -19.83 -8.96 -30.64
CA GLU A 266 -20.35 -10.24 -31.12
C GLU A 266 -19.68 -10.72 -32.41
N GLU A 267 -19.40 -9.83 -33.36
CA GLU A 267 -18.74 -10.15 -34.63
C GLU A 267 -17.25 -10.51 -34.45
N ASN A 268 -16.59 -9.96 -33.43
CA ASN A 268 -15.13 -10.03 -33.31
C ASN A 268 -14.62 -10.87 -32.12
N ALA A 269 -15.42 -11.07 -31.07
CA ALA A 269 -15.01 -11.81 -29.88
C ALA A 269 -14.71 -13.29 -30.17
N ALA A 270 -13.68 -13.81 -29.49
CA ALA A 270 -13.19 -15.17 -29.67
C ALA A 270 -14.11 -16.25 -29.05
N SER A 271 -14.88 -15.92 -28.01
CA SER A 271 -15.74 -16.87 -27.30
C SER A 271 -17.04 -16.22 -26.82
N GLU A 272 -18.09 -17.02 -26.72
CA GLU A 272 -19.42 -16.60 -26.24
C GLU A 272 -19.38 -16.11 -24.77
N GLY A 273 -18.60 -16.79 -23.92
CA GLY A 273 -18.41 -16.36 -22.52
C GLY A 273 -17.79 -14.96 -22.40
N SER A 274 -16.83 -14.61 -23.28
CA SER A 274 -16.25 -13.26 -23.29
C SER A 274 -17.29 -12.21 -23.72
N THR A 275 -18.17 -12.54 -24.65
CA THR A 275 -19.24 -11.65 -25.11
C THR A 275 -20.20 -11.32 -23.97
N VAL A 276 -20.63 -12.33 -23.21
CA VAL A 276 -21.58 -12.15 -22.08
C VAL A 276 -20.99 -11.27 -20.98
N LEU A 277 -19.69 -11.45 -20.65
CA LEU A 277 -19.02 -10.63 -19.66
C LEU A 277 -18.95 -9.16 -20.10
N ILE A 278 -18.52 -8.91 -21.35
CA ILE A 278 -18.43 -7.55 -21.91
C ILE A 278 -19.83 -6.90 -21.98
N GLN A 279 -20.86 -7.67 -22.33
CA GLN A 279 -22.24 -7.19 -22.38
C GLN A 279 -22.72 -6.71 -21.00
N SER A 280 -22.55 -7.53 -19.96
CA SER A 280 -22.99 -7.16 -18.61
C SER A 280 -22.23 -5.94 -18.08
N GLY A 281 -20.92 -5.84 -18.36
CA GLY A 281 -20.11 -4.66 -18.07
C GLY A 281 -20.61 -3.40 -18.77
N LEU A 282 -20.92 -3.49 -20.08
CA LEU A 282 -21.47 -2.39 -20.86
C LEU A 282 -22.83 -1.93 -20.33
N GLU A 283 -23.73 -2.86 -20.02
CA GLU A 283 -25.07 -2.53 -19.51
C GLU A 283 -24.99 -1.74 -18.20
N HIS A 284 -24.15 -2.21 -17.26
CA HIS A 284 -23.94 -1.54 -15.98
C HIS A 284 -23.29 -0.16 -16.14
N LEU A 285 -22.20 -0.06 -16.91
CA LEU A 285 -21.52 1.21 -17.17
C LEU A 285 -22.47 2.21 -17.84
N ALA A 286 -23.18 1.77 -18.88
CA ALA A 286 -24.06 2.63 -19.64
C ALA A 286 -25.28 3.10 -18.84
N ALA A 287 -25.86 2.24 -18.00
CA ALA A 287 -26.92 2.64 -17.08
C ALA A 287 -26.47 3.77 -16.14
N ARG A 288 -25.24 3.67 -15.62
CA ARG A 288 -24.64 4.70 -14.76
C ARG A 288 -24.42 6.02 -15.51
N LEU A 289 -23.79 5.96 -16.70
CA LEU A 289 -23.50 7.15 -17.50
C LEU A 289 -24.79 7.83 -17.99
N ASP A 290 -25.79 7.07 -18.41
CA ASP A 290 -27.08 7.60 -18.88
C ASP A 290 -27.86 8.25 -17.73
N ALA A 291 -27.80 7.69 -16.52
CA ALA A 291 -28.46 8.28 -15.34
C ALA A 291 -27.88 9.66 -14.98
N VAL A 292 -26.56 9.83 -15.09
CA VAL A 292 -25.90 11.13 -14.88
C VAL A 292 -26.25 12.09 -16.01
N ASN A 293 -26.12 11.66 -17.26
CA ASN A 293 -26.43 12.49 -18.42
C ASN A 293 -27.89 12.98 -18.41
N ALA A 294 -28.85 12.14 -18.02
CA ALA A 294 -30.26 12.52 -17.93
C ALA A 294 -30.54 13.62 -16.91
N LYS A 295 -29.76 13.68 -15.82
CA LYS A 295 -29.87 14.75 -14.80
C LYS A 295 -29.24 16.05 -15.28
N VAL A 296 -28.04 15.95 -15.86
CA VAL A 296 -27.32 17.10 -16.46
C VAL A 296 -28.16 17.76 -17.56
N SER A 297 -28.74 16.98 -18.48
CA SER A 297 -29.59 17.50 -19.57
C SER A 297 -30.87 18.19 -19.10
N LYS A 298 -31.32 17.92 -17.87
CA LYS A 298 -32.49 18.58 -17.25
C LYS A 298 -32.11 19.81 -16.44
N GLY A 299 -30.83 20.22 -16.43
CA GLY A 299 -30.32 21.32 -15.62
C GLY A 299 -30.36 21.02 -14.12
N VAL A 300 -30.48 19.76 -13.72
CA VAL A 300 -30.46 19.34 -12.32
C VAL A 300 -29.01 19.12 -11.93
N HIS A 301 -28.53 19.90 -10.97
CA HIS A 301 -27.20 19.67 -10.39
C HIS A 301 -27.14 18.23 -9.86
N THR A 302 -26.20 17.47 -10.40
CA THR A 302 -25.98 16.09 -9.97
C THR A 302 -24.85 16.13 -8.95
N ASP A 303 -25.14 15.78 -7.70
CA ASP A 303 -24.11 15.60 -6.69
C ASP A 303 -23.37 14.28 -6.99
N VAL A 304 -22.49 14.31 -7.99
CA VAL A 304 -21.57 13.21 -8.28
C VAL A 304 -20.35 13.40 -7.41
N THR A 305 -20.11 12.48 -6.48
CA THR A 305 -18.92 12.54 -5.65
C THR A 305 -17.66 12.28 -6.49
N GLN A 306 -16.51 12.77 -6.01
CA GLN A 306 -15.23 12.54 -6.67
C GLN A 306 -14.95 11.04 -6.88
N GLU A 307 -15.22 10.22 -5.86
CA GLU A 307 -14.99 8.77 -5.91
C GLU A 307 -15.92 8.09 -6.93
N GLU A 308 -17.19 8.50 -6.97
CA GLU A 308 -18.11 7.99 -7.98
C GLU A 308 -17.63 8.31 -9.40
N ALA A 309 -17.21 9.56 -9.64
CA ALA A 309 -16.71 9.98 -10.93
C ALA A 309 -15.44 9.21 -11.33
N ARG A 310 -14.47 9.07 -10.41
CA ARG A 310 -13.24 8.29 -10.62
C ARG A 310 -13.55 6.86 -11.04
N LEU A 311 -14.41 6.16 -10.29
CA LEU A 311 -14.76 4.76 -10.60
C LEU A 311 -15.45 4.62 -11.97
N ALA A 312 -16.33 5.55 -12.33
CA ALA A 312 -17.00 5.52 -13.64
C ALA A 312 -16.02 5.79 -14.80
N VAL A 313 -15.06 6.69 -14.63
CA VAL A 313 -13.98 6.91 -15.60
C VAL A 313 -13.12 5.65 -15.75
N ILE A 314 -12.68 5.04 -14.63
CA ILE A 314 -11.90 3.79 -14.65
C ILE A 314 -12.68 2.68 -15.37
N HIS A 315 -13.96 2.49 -15.07
CA HIS A 315 -14.79 1.50 -15.77
C HIS A 315 -14.91 1.79 -17.26
N THR A 316 -14.94 3.07 -17.66
CA THR A 316 -14.94 3.45 -19.08
C THR A 316 -13.63 3.03 -19.75
N TYR A 317 -12.48 3.27 -19.12
CA TYR A 317 -11.19 2.79 -19.62
C TYR A 317 -11.15 1.26 -19.71
N LEU A 318 -11.54 0.55 -18.65
CA LEU A 318 -11.54 -0.92 -18.65
C LEU A 318 -12.42 -1.49 -19.76
N PHE A 319 -13.64 -0.96 -19.94
CA PHE A 319 -14.53 -1.36 -21.02
C PHE A 319 -13.91 -1.13 -22.40
N LEU A 320 -13.27 0.01 -22.63
CA LEU A 320 -12.52 0.25 -23.88
C LEU A 320 -11.39 -0.76 -24.07
N GLY A 321 -10.72 -1.17 -22.99
CA GLY A 321 -9.72 -2.23 -23.01
C GLY A 321 -10.30 -3.58 -23.42
N GLU A 322 -11.50 -3.90 -22.98
CA GLU A 322 -12.20 -5.13 -23.39
C GLU A 322 -12.64 -5.08 -24.86
N VAL A 323 -13.15 -3.94 -25.34
CA VAL A 323 -13.47 -3.73 -26.76
C VAL A 323 -12.21 -3.82 -27.62
N ALA A 324 -11.11 -3.23 -27.18
CA ALA A 324 -9.81 -3.32 -27.85
C ALA A 324 -9.29 -4.77 -27.90
N ARG A 325 -9.58 -5.57 -26.86
CA ARG A 325 -9.26 -7.01 -26.83
C ARG A 325 -10.14 -7.82 -27.77
N ALA A 326 -11.42 -7.47 -27.88
CA ALA A 326 -12.34 -8.13 -28.81
C ALA A 326 -12.04 -7.78 -30.27
N SER A 327 -11.54 -6.57 -30.55
CA SER A 327 -11.05 -6.22 -31.87
C SER A 327 -9.91 -7.16 -32.26
N LYS A 328 -10.05 -7.86 -33.39
CA LYS A 328 -8.99 -8.65 -34.02
C LYS A 328 -7.90 -7.70 -34.51
N THR A 329 -7.13 -7.14 -33.58
CA THR A 329 -5.91 -6.44 -33.94
C THR A 329 -4.99 -7.52 -34.49
N SER A 330 -4.79 -7.54 -35.81
CA SER A 330 -3.73 -8.33 -36.43
C SER A 330 -2.48 -8.11 -35.59
N THR A 331 -2.05 -9.15 -34.90
CA THR A 331 -0.71 -9.27 -34.39
C THR A 331 0.19 -9.13 -35.60
N VAL A 332 0.67 -7.92 -35.87
CA VAL A 332 1.88 -7.75 -36.66
C VAL A 332 2.96 -8.41 -35.82
N PRO A 333 3.53 -9.55 -36.24
CA PRO A 333 4.58 -10.17 -35.47
C PRO A 333 5.71 -9.15 -35.40
N LEU A 334 6.20 -8.88 -34.19
CA LEU A 334 7.46 -8.19 -33.98
C LEU A 334 8.49 -8.90 -34.86
N ARG A 335 8.94 -8.22 -35.92
CA ARG A 335 10.03 -8.73 -36.76
C ARG A 335 11.26 -8.85 -35.87
N SER A 336 11.82 -10.06 -35.90
CA SER A 336 13.06 -10.51 -35.27
C SER A 336 14.23 -9.54 -35.42
#